data_AF-A0A1E3ATG1-F1
#
_entry.id   AF-A0A1E3ATG1-F1
#
_cell.length_a   1.000
_cell.length_b   1.000
_cell.length_c   1.000
_cell.angle_alpha   90.00
_cell.angle_beta   90.00
_cell.angle_gamma   90.00
#
_symmetry.space_group_name_H-M   'P 1'
#
loop_
_entity.id
_entity.type
_entity.pdbx_description
1 polymer ?
#
loop_
_entity_poly.entity_id
_entity_poly.type
_entity_poly.pdbx_seq_one_letter_code
_entity_poly.pdbx_strand_id
1 'polypeptide(L)' 'MSKEFKFFTFLLESYAKYKGVTAAEVLKILDEKNLTDFVYNMYEIYHIEAIENAYMDIDSLIKTGRTAW' A
#
# COMPACT_ATOMS: atom_id res chain seq x y z
N MET A 1 10.64 -7.05 14.62
CA MET A 1 9.71 -6.61 13.55
C MET A 1 8.53 -7.55 13.48
N SER A 2 7.32 -7.01 13.51
CA SER A 2 6.07 -7.77 13.32
C SER A 2 5.96 -8.25 11.86
N LYS A 3 5.03 -9.18 11.58
CA LYS A 3 4.83 -9.69 10.20
C LYS A 3 4.20 -8.61 9.32
N GLU A 4 3.29 -7.86 9.90
CA GLU A 4 2.59 -6.71 9.37
C GLU A 4 3.59 -5.65 8.91
N PHE A 5 4.55 -5.27 9.77
CA PHE A 5 5.57 -4.29 9.40
C PHE A 5 6.49 -4.79 8.29
N LYS A 6 6.90 -6.07 8.32
CA LYS A 6 7.69 -6.68 7.22
C LYS A 6 6.95 -6.62 5.89
N PHE A 7 5.69 -7.02 5.90
CA PHE A 7 4.86 -7.03 4.70
C PHE A 7 4.58 -5.61 4.21
N PHE A 8 4.28 -4.67 5.10
CA PHE A 8 4.05 -3.28 4.75
C PHE A 8 5.27 -2.65 4.07
N THR A 9 6.48 -2.85 4.61
CA THR A 9 7.71 -2.41 3.93
C THR A 9 7.85 -3.02 2.54
N PHE A 10 7.65 -4.33 2.42
CA PHE A 10 7.71 -5.04 1.14
C PHE A 10 6.65 -4.53 0.14
N LEU A 11 5.43 -4.27 0.59
CA LEU A 11 4.34 -3.73 -0.23
C LEU A 11 4.70 -2.35 -0.76
N LEU A 12 5.22 -1.45 0.10
CA LEU A 12 5.66 -0.12 -0.32
C LEU A 12 6.76 -0.19 -1.38
N GLU A 13 7.79 -1.02 -1.17
CA GLU A 13 8.89 -1.17 -2.12
C GLU A 13 8.42 -1.75 -3.46
N SER A 14 7.54 -2.75 -3.41
CA SER A 14 7.04 -3.42 -4.61
C SER A 14 6.10 -2.50 -5.41
N TYR A 15 5.21 -1.78 -4.73
CA TYR A 15 4.35 -0.78 -5.36
C TYR A 15 5.16 0.40 -5.93
N ALA A 16 6.17 0.89 -5.18
CA ALA A 16 7.07 1.92 -5.66
C ALA A 16 7.79 1.51 -6.95
N LYS A 17 8.32 0.27 -6.99
CA LYS A 17 8.92 -0.32 -8.19
C LYS A 17 7.92 -0.38 -9.35
N TYR A 18 6.68 -0.79 -9.09
CA TYR A 18 5.61 -0.85 -10.10
C TYR A 18 5.30 0.55 -10.68
N LYS A 19 5.26 1.59 -9.85
CA LYS A 19 4.98 2.98 -10.28
C LYS A 19 6.20 3.73 -10.82
N GLY A 20 7.40 3.16 -10.71
CA GLY A 20 8.65 3.82 -11.11
C GLY A 20 9.06 4.97 -10.19
N VAL A 21 8.73 4.89 -8.90
CA VAL A 21 9.05 5.89 -7.86
C VAL A 21 9.76 5.22 -6.69
N THR A 22 10.10 5.98 -5.64
CA THR A 22 10.69 5.46 -4.40
C THR A 22 9.64 5.11 -3.35
N ALA A 23 9.95 4.16 -2.45
CA ALA A 23 9.08 3.82 -1.34
C ALA A 23 8.83 5.02 -0.40
N ALA A 24 9.79 5.95 -0.28
CA ALA A 24 9.64 7.18 0.47
C ALA A 24 8.60 8.13 -0.16
N GLU A 25 8.55 8.24 -1.48
CA GLU A 25 7.52 9.01 -2.19
C GLU A 25 6.14 8.38 -2.01
N VAL A 26 6.03 7.04 -2.09
CA VAL A 26 4.76 6.33 -1.83
C VAL A 26 4.28 6.59 -0.40
N LEU A 27 5.16 6.39 0.59
CA LEU A 27 4.80 6.61 1.99
C LEU A 27 4.34 8.06 2.23
N LYS A 28 5.03 9.03 1.65
CA LYS A 28 4.64 10.44 1.72
C LYS A 28 3.23 10.67 1.15
N ILE A 29 2.90 10.07 0.00
CA ILE A 29 1.56 10.20 -0.61
C ILE A 29 0.49 9.59 0.31
N LEU A 30 0.78 8.45 0.93
CA LEU A 30 -0.15 7.81 1.86
C LEU A 30 -0.34 8.67 3.12
N ASP A 31 0.74 9.21 3.70
CA ASP A 31 0.71 10.07 4.88
C ASP A 31 -0.08 11.36 4.61
N GLU A 32 0.18 12.04 3.48
CA GLU A 32 -0.53 13.27 3.08
C GLU A 32 -2.04 13.04 2.91
N LYS A 33 -2.45 11.81 2.62
CA LYS A 33 -3.86 11.41 2.45
C LYS A 33 -4.44 10.71 3.67
N ASN A 34 -3.70 10.58 4.77
CA ASN A 34 -4.07 9.82 5.97
C ASN A 34 -4.44 8.35 5.67
N LEU A 35 -3.74 7.71 4.74
CA LEU A 35 -3.99 6.34 4.30
C LEU A 35 -2.99 5.32 4.87
N THR A 36 -1.89 5.76 5.50
CA THR A 36 -0.81 4.88 5.97
C THR A 36 -1.30 3.80 6.94
N ASP A 37 -2.03 4.19 7.99
CA ASP A 37 -2.59 3.23 8.94
C ASP A 37 -3.62 2.30 8.29
N PHE A 38 -4.41 2.81 7.34
CA PHE A 38 -5.37 2.00 6.61
C PHE A 38 -4.65 0.89 5.81
N VAL A 39 -3.69 1.26 4.97
CA VAL A 39 -2.91 0.31 4.15
C VAL A 39 -2.12 -0.67 5.02
N TYR A 40 -1.56 -0.20 6.15
CA TYR A 40 -0.88 -1.06 7.12
C TYR A 40 -1.81 -2.11 7.73
N ASN A 41 -3.03 -1.72 8.10
CA ASN A 41 -4.02 -2.59 8.73
C ASN A 41 -4.69 -3.58 7.75
N MET A 42 -4.51 -3.38 6.44
CA MET A 42 -4.99 -4.31 5.40
C MET A 42 -4.13 -5.57 5.25
N TYR A 43 -3.15 -5.80 6.14
CA TYR A 43 -2.27 -6.96 6.13
C TYR A 43 -3.02 -8.27 5.87
N GLU A 44 -4.07 -8.58 6.65
CA GLU A 44 -4.80 -9.86 6.57
C GLU A 44 -5.42 -10.13 5.19
N ILE A 45 -5.68 -9.10 4.39
CA ILE A 45 -6.22 -9.22 3.03
C ILE A 45 -5.08 -9.21 2.01
N TYR A 46 -4.22 -8.19 2.04
CA TYR A 46 -3.18 -8.02 1.02
C TYR A 46 -2.11 -9.13 1.05
N HIS A 47 -1.86 -9.77 2.20
CA HIS A 47 -0.80 -10.78 2.30
C HIS A 47 -1.18 -12.16 1.76
N ILE A 48 -2.47 -12.42 1.50
CA ILE A 48 -2.98 -13.71 1.02
C ILE A 48 -3.38 -13.69 -0.47
N GLU A 49 -3.53 -12.50 -1.05
CA GLU A 49 -3.93 -12.31 -2.44
C GLU A 49 -2.74 -12.05 -3.37
N ALA A 50 -3.02 -11.93 -4.67
CA ALA A 50 -2.06 -11.40 -5.62
C ALA A 50 -1.69 -9.96 -5.23
N ILE A 51 -0.40 -9.64 -5.25
CA ILE A 51 0.09 -8.33 -4.79
C ILE A 51 -0.45 -7.18 -5.68
N GLU A 52 -0.77 -7.49 -6.93
CA GLU A 52 -1.39 -6.58 -7.88
C GLU A 52 -2.78 -6.10 -7.42
N ASN A 53 -3.53 -6.90 -6.65
CA ASN A 53 -4.79 -6.48 -6.05
C ASN A 53 -4.57 -5.33 -5.04
N ALA A 54 -3.50 -5.42 -4.23
CA ALA A 54 -3.13 -4.35 -3.32
C ALA A 54 -2.72 -3.08 -4.09
N TYR A 55 -2.06 -3.22 -5.24
CA TYR A 55 -1.71 -2.07 -6.08
C TYR A 55 -2.94 -1.36 -6.64
N MET A 56 -3.93 -2.13 -7.13
CA MET A 56 -5.20 -1.59 -7.61
C MET A 56 -5.96 -0.86 -6.50
N ASP A 57 -5.98 -1.44 -5.30
CA ASP A 57 -6.64 -0.83 -4.14
C ASP A 57 -5.93 0.46 -3.71
N ILE A 58 -4.60 0.46 -3.62
CA ILE A 58 -3.80 1.66 -3.32
C ILE A 58 -4.01 2.75 -4.39
N ASP A 59 -4.05 2.41 -5.68
CA ASP A 59 -4.37 3.36 -6.75
C ASP A 59 -5.77 3.96 -6.56
N SER A 60 -6.77 3.14 -6.20
CA SER A 60 -8.14 3.61 -5.93
C SER A 60 -8.21 4.52 -4.70
N LEU A 61 -7.54 4.14 -3.61
CA LEU A 61 -7.48 4.93 -2.36
C LEU A 61 -6.82 6.29 -2.60
N ILE A 62 -5.69 6.32 -3.31
CA ILE A 62 -4.99 7.57 -3.64
C ILE A 62 -5.86 8.47 -4.51
N LYS A 63 -6.56 7.90 -5.50
CA LYS A 63 -7.35 8.64 -6.48
C LYS A 63 -8.71 9.11 -5.95
N THR A 64 -9.39 8.27 -5.18
CA THR A 64 -10.81 8.44 -4.83
C THR A 64 -11.09 8.47 -3.33
N GLY A 65 -10.11 8.09 -2.50
CA GLY A 65 -10.31 7.89 -1.06
C GLY A 65 -11.14 6.66 -0.70
N ARG A 66 -11.37 5.75 -1.65
CA ARG A 66 -12.16 4.52 -1.47
C ARG A 66 -11.43 3.31 -2.03
N THR A 67 -11.74 2.16 -1.47
CA THR A 67 -11.24 0.86 -1.93
C THR A 67 -11.64 0.60 -3.40
N ALA A 68 -10.87 -0.23 -4.09
CA ALA A 68 -11.19 -0.74 -5.42
C ALA A 68 -12.33 -1.78 -5.40
N TRP A 69 -12.70 -2.23 -4.21
CA TRP A 69 -13.76 -3.21 -3.92
C TRP A 69 -14.92 -2.55 -3.18
#